data_AF-A0A8E7VNT5-F1
#
_entry.id   AF-A0A8E7VNT5-F1
#
_cell.length_a   1.000
_cell.length_b   1.000
_cell.length_c   1.000
_cell.angle_alpha   90.00
_cell.angle_beta   90.00
_cell.angle_gamma   90.00
#
_symmetry.space_group_name_H-M   'P 1'
#
loop_
_entity.id
_entity.type
_entity.pdbx_description
1 polymer ?
#
loop_
_entity_poly.entity_id
_entity_poly.type
_entity_poly.pdbx_seq_one_letter_code
_entity_poly.pdbx_strand_id
1 'polypeptide(L)'
;MPQTTVTSAFNRYKAQEAAGGRRVVLDEFVFANIPGLDAGNLPPDSEGMPDEEYIVYRQNIDRGGMVNADTVVYTVTLPSTAGNFTFNWMALINSESGTPAVITYLSPQQKIKNEDGVQGNVLTYSEYMRYTGASTLTGITTPVSTWQIDFTARLHGMDEATRSVALDLYGSALFFDDGFKLTATATPGLAELTPGTAYLRGLRVALDNVATLTFETGKEQVISLDSVLSGSLTGENRTTFTLINHETEDYTDSLGFRHYVEPVARIAQDGAITDLRRTGSPVNERLDGEFLSRKENLADVPDKAMARQSLELGSSATLNVGTTTDTVAAGDDDRITGAMQKSQNGADIPDKPAFIEHLGMKETLNPTKRVSIGSIGTGVFDGSTPCINIGDSDSGFIGSADGVIDIYCNNARVGYIDSNGLHMLTDIHFDNARMTTNGDIFSPAWGNGWLSTWMTNQLNTRGTIDWINSQLAIRDNNIYTRATRDYVNQTFARKNTASLAVNGWFRDDSTGWIFQWGITPFSGNTTITVNLPIPFPNQGFLALGGPASALWYGEDDNSSSVALLNNSQLQVTTDTNVGTAWIVMGH
;
A
#
# COMPACT_ATOMS: atom_id res chain seq x y z
N MET A 1 23.86 -33.55 -54.21
CA MET A 1 22.95 -33.43 -53.05
C MET A 1 23.33 -34.49 -52.05
N PRO A 2 23.23 -34.25 -50.74
CA PRO A 2 23.44 -35.29 -49.73
C PRO A 2 22.53 -36.49 -49.99
N GLN A 3 23.04 -37.69 -49.73
CA GLN A 3 22.27 -38.92 -49.83
C GLN A 3 22.16 -39.56 -48.45
N THR A 4 20.94 -39.85 -48.03
CA THR A 4 20.63 -40.27 -46.65
C THR A 4 19.84 -41.57 -46.63
N THR A 5 20.23 -42.50 -45.77
CA THR A 5 19.55 -43.79 -45.59
C THR A 5 19.33 -44.11 -44.12
N VAL A 6 18.12 -44.55 -43.78
CA VAL A 6 17.79 -45.13 -42.47
C VAL A 6 18.29 -46.57 -42.44
N THR A 7 19.08 -46.93 -41.43
CA THR A 7 19.74 -48.24 -41.41
C THR A 7 18.79 -49.37 -40.99
N SER A 8 19.10 -50.59 -41.45
CA SER A 8 18.50 -51.84 -41.00
C SER A 8 18.84 -52.14 -39.53
N ALA A 9 19.96 -51.65 -39.01
CA ALA A 9 20.32 -51.73 -37.60
C ALA A 9 19.36 -50.90 -36.74
N PHE A 10 19.02 -49.69 -37.17
CA PHE A 10 18.02 -48.85 -36.52
C PHE A 10 16.65 -49.52 -36.44
N ASN A 11 16.19 -50.11 -37.55
CA ASN A 11 14.89 -50.75 -37.58
C ASN A 11 14.80 -51.93 -36.59
N ARG A 12 15.90 -52.66 -36.39
CA ARG A 12 16.01 -53.71 -35.36
C ARG A 12 16.02 -53.11 -33.95
N TYR A 13 16.84 -52.09 -33.71
CA TYR A 13 16.90 -51.37 -32.43
C TYR A 13 15.53 -50.81 -32.02
N LYS A 14 14.85 -50.10 -32.93
CA LYS A 14 13.50 -49.57 -32.73
C LYS A 14 12.50 -50.67 -32.36
N ALA A 15 12.53 -51.81 -33.06
CA ALA A 15 11.63 -52.93 -32.75
C ALA A 15 11.92 -53.55 -31.37
N GLN A 16 13.20 -53.62 -30.98
CA GLN A 16 13.62 -54.10 -29.65
C GLN A 16 13.16 -53.16 -28.53
N GLU A 17 13.33 -51.85 -28.69
CA GLU A 17 12.88 -50.86 -27.71
C GLU A 17 11.36 -50.86 -27.58
N ALA A 18 10.63 -50.96 -28.71
CA ALA A 18 9.18 -51.09 -28.71
C ALA A 18 8.70 -52.37 -27.97
N ALA A 19 9.34 -53.51 -28.20
CA ALA A 19 9.03 -54.77 -27.49
C ALA A 19 9.37 -54.69 -25.99
N GLY A 20 10.40 -53.92 -25.63
CA GLY A 20 10.83 -53.70 -24.24
C GLY A 20 10.07 -52.59 -23.51
N GLY A 21 9.13 -51.89 -24.17
CA GLY A 21 8.42 -50.74 -23.59
C GLY A 21 9.31 -49.53 -23.28
N ARG A 22 10.48 -49.45 -23.93
CA ARG A 22 11.46 -48.37 -23.74
C ARG A 22 11.40 -47.36 -24.89
N ARG A 23 12.00 -46.19 -24.68
CA ARG A 23 12.06 -45.13 -25.69
C ARG A 23 13.20 -45.36 -26.66
N VAL A 24 12.99 -44.97 -27.91
CA VAL A 24 14.03 -44.89 -28.93
C VAL A 24 14.90 -43.67 -28.62
N VAL A 25 16.15 -43.88 -28.21
CA VAL A 25 17.08 -42.81 -27.87
C VAL A 25 18.12 -42.66 -28.98
N LEU A 26 18.18 -41.48 -29.57
CA LEU A 26 19.23 -41.06 -30.50
C LEU A 26 19.80 -39.74 -29.97
N ASP A 27 21.09 -39.72 -29.66
CA ASP A 27 21.66 -38.70 -28.78
C ASP A 27 23.05 -38.21 -29.19
N GLU A 28 23.70 -38.85 -30.17
CA GLU A 28 25.02 -38.45 -30.66
C GLU A 28 25.06 -38.37 -32.19
N PHE A 29 25.67 -37.29 -32.70
CA PHE A 29 26.11 -37.19 -34.09
C PHE A 29 27.58 -37.58 -34.20
N VAL A 30 27.89 -38.38 -35.21
CA VAL A 30 29.24 -38.80 -35.55
C VAL A 30 29.60 -38.32 -36.94
N PHE A 31 30.79 -37.75 -37.07
CA PHE A 31 31.34 -37.21 -38.31
C PHE A 31 32.61 -37.96 -38.68
N ALA A 32 32.69 -38.41 -39.93
CA ALA A 32 33.82 -39.17 -40.43
C ALA A 32 34.29 -38.66 -41.80
N ASN A 33 35.56 -38.89 -42.10
CA ASN A 33 36.16 -38.61 -43.39
C ASN A 33 36.60 -39.92 -44.05
N ILE A 34 35.72 -40.49 -44.85
CA ILE A 34 35.95 -41.76 -45.53
C ILE A 34 36.68 -41.50 -46.85
N PRO A 35 37.93 -42.00 -47.03
CA PRO A 35 38.68 -41.80 -48.26
C PRO A 35 37.96 -42.39 -49.48
N GLY A 36 37.86 -41.61 -50.56
CA GLY A 36 37.25 -42.07 -51.81
C GLY A 36 35.72 -42.21 -51.79
N LEU A 37 35.04 -41.76 -50.74
CA LEU A 37 33.58 -41.74 -50.67
C LEU A 37 32.98 -40.84 -51.75
N ASP A 38 32.05 -41.37 -52.54
CA ASP A 38 31.28 -40.61 -53.52
C ASP A 38 29.94 -40.17 -52.91
N ALA A 39 29.79 -38.86 -52.71
CA ALA A 39 28.58 -38.24 -52.16
C ALA A 39 27.34 -38.37 -53.05
N GLY A 40 27.49 -38.79 -54.32
CA GLY A 40 26.37 -39.09 -55.20
C GLY A 40 25.72 -40.44 -54.93
N ASN A 41 26.40 -41.35 -54.24
CA ASN A 41 25.89 -42.68 -53.93
C ASN A 41 24.98 -42.67 -52.70
N LEU A 42 23.92 -43.49 -52.73
CA LEU A 42 23.07 -43.71 -51.57
C LEU A 42 23.79 -44.64 -50.57
N PRO A 43 23.89 -44.29 -49.27
CA PRO A 43 24.42 -45.19 -48.25
C PRO A 43 23.61 -46.50 -48.21
N PRO A 44 24.23 -47.69 -48.20
CA PRO A 44 23.51 -48.94 -48.01
C PRO A 44 22.77 -48.99 -46.66
N ASP A 45 21.58 -49.57 -46.61
CA ASP A 45 20.83 -49.71 -45.35
C ASP A 45 21.50 -50.67 -44.35
N SER A 46 22.42 -51.52 -44.81
CA SER A 46 23.24 -52.40 -43.99
C SER A 46 24.52 -51.75 -43.45
N GLU A 47 24.82 -50.52 -43.84
CA GLU A 47 26.03 -49.81 -43.45
C GLU A 47 26.09 -49.59 -41.92
N GLY A 48 27.26 -49.86 -41.36
CA GLY A 48 27.56 -49.68 -39.93
C GLY A 48 28.38 -48.43 -39.66
N MET A 49 28.93 -48.34 -38.45
CA MET A 49 29.91 -47.31 -38.13
C MET A 49 31.20 -47.53 -38.93
N PRO A 50 31.84 -46.48 -39.45
CA PRO A 50 33.17 -46.59 -40.06
C PRO A 50 34.22 -46.95 -39.01
N ASP A 51 35.39 -47.40 -39.46
CA ASP A 51 36.54 -47.65 -38.58
C ASP A 51 36.93 -46.37 -37.82
N GLU A 52 37.35 -46.51 -36.56
CA GLU A 52 37.55 -45.38 -35.65
C GLU A 52 38.61 -44.38 -36.17
N GLU A 53 39.55 -44.83 -37.02
CA GLU A 53 40.56 -43.95 -37.65
C GLU A 53 39.96 -42.91 -38.61
N TYR A 54 38.77 -43.16 -39.15
CA TYR A 54 38.08 -42.24 -40.05
C TYR A 54 37.13 -41.29 -39.33
N ILE A 55 36.83 -41.55 -38.05
CA ILE A 55 35.94 -40.71 -37.25
C ILE A 55 36.73 -39.49 -36.76
N VAL A 56 36.30 -38.32 -37.21
CA VAL A 56 37.02 -37.06 -36.94
C VAL A 56 36.38 -36.25 -35.81
N TYR A 57 35.09 -36.45 -35.55
CA TYR A 57 34.39 -35.72 -34.51
C TYR A 57 33.11 -36.44 -34.04
N ARG A 58 32.79 -36.28 -32.76
CA ARG A 58 31.54 -36.75 -32.14
C ARG A 58 30.98 -35.63 -31.26
N GLN A 59 29.68 -35.43 -31.31
CA GLN A 59 29.00 -34.45 -30.46
C GLN A 59 27.60 -34.92 -30.13
N ASN A 60 27.18 -34.75 -28.89
CA ASN A 60 25.80 -34.96 -28.49
C ASN A 60 24.87 -34.03 -29.30
N ILE A 61 23.63 -34.47 -29.54
CA ILE A 61 22.61 -33.63 -30.15
C ILE A 61 22.44 -32.34 -29.32
N ASP A 62 22.24 -31.21 -29.98
CA ASP A 62 21.92 -29.96 -29.26
C ASP A 62 20.46 -29.99 -28.84
N ARG A 63 19.58 -30.37 -29.78
CA ARG A 63 18.12 -30.37 -29.60
C ARG A 63 17.45 -31.40 -30.50
N GLY A 64 16.36 -31.97 -29.99
CA GLY A 64 15.38 -32.71 -30.77
C GLY A 64 14.05 -31.95 -30.83
N GLY A 65 13.36 -32.00 -31.97
CA GLY A 65 12.05 -31.35 -32.13
C GLY A 65 11.07 -32.19 -32.94
N MET A 66 9.78 -32.04 -32.64
CA MET A 66 8.69 -32.71 -33.36
C MET A 66 8.26 -31.88 -34.56
N VAL A 67 8.27 -32.47 -35.75
CA VAL A 67 7.66 -31.86 -36.95
C VAL A 67 6.18 -32.23 -37.01
N ASN A 68 5.87 -33.52 -36.80
CA ASN A 68 4.53 -34.07 -36.63
C ASN A 68 4.62 -35.42 -35.87
N ALA A 69 3.49 -36.10 -35.65
CA ALA A 69 3.43 -37.33 -34.86
C ALA A 69 4.41 -38.44 -35.33
N ASP A 70 4.70 -38.50 -36.64
CA ASP A 70 5.53 -39.53 -37.27
C ASP A 70 6.92 -39.03 -37.68
N THR A 71 7.27 -37.78 -37.37
CA THR A 71 8.54 -37.18 -37.79
C THR A 71 9.15 -36.33 -36.68
N VAL A 72 10.37 -36.68 -36.27
CA VAL A 72 11.19 -35.89 -35.35
C VAL A 72 12.49 -35.48 -36.05
N VAL A 73 13.04 -34.34 -35.67
CA VAL A 73 14.32 -33.84 -36.16
C VAL A 73 15.32 -33.79 -35.02
N TYR A 74 16.58 -34.08 -35.33
CA TYR A 74 17.71 -33.92 -34.43
C TYR A 74 18.69 -32.94 -35.01
N THR A 75 19.12 -31.96 -34.23
CA THR A 75 20.02 -30.90 -34.67
C THR A 75 21.32 -30.94 -33.89
N VAL A 76 22.42 -30.68 -34.59
CA VAL A 76 23.74 -30.45 -34.01
C VAL A 76 24.38 -29.24 -34.67
N THR A 77 24.99 -28.39 -33.84
CA THR A 77 25.72 -27.19 -34.22
C THR A 77 27.16 -27.39 -33.82
N LEU A 78 28.03 -27.49 -34.81
CA LEU A 78 29.47 -27.52 -34.61
C LEU A 78 29.92 -26.08 -34.35
N PRO A 79 30.25 -25.69 -33.10
CA PRO A 79 30.56 -24.31 -32.78
C PRO A 79 31.88 -23.88 -33.43
N SER A 80 32.13 -22.57 -33.50
CA SER A 80 33.39 -22.01 -34.01
C SER A 80 34.61 -22.37 -33.14
N THR A 81 34.38 -22.97 -31.96
CA THR A 81 35.41 -23.51 -31.07
C THR A 81 35.75 -24.97 -31.34
N ALA A 82 34.92 -25.71 -32.08
CA ALA A 82 35.22 -27.08 -32.50
C ALA A 82 36.38 -27.08 -33.51
N GLY A 83 37.28 -28.06 -33.34
CA GLY A 83 38.57 -28.14 -34.03
C GLY A 83 38.51 -28.13 -35.56
N ASN A 84 39.69 -28.10 -36.18
CA ASN A 84 39.82 -28.15 -37.63
C ASN A 84 39.71 -29.61 -38.11
N PHE A 85 38.71 -29.92 -38.92
CA PHE A 85 38.56 -31.24 -39.53
C PHE A 85 37.76 -31.17 -40.83
N THR A 86 37.97 -32.17 -41.68
CA THR A 86 37.15 -32.40 -42.88
C THR A 86 36.32 -33.65 -42.65
N PHE A 87 35.08 -33.68 -43.11
CA PHE A 87 34.22 -34.85 -43.05
C PHE A 87 33.36 -34.93 -44.31
N ASN A 88 33.02 -36.13 -44.74
CA ASN A 88 32.15 -36.41 -45.88
C ASN A 88 31.08 -37.45 -45.54
N TRP A 89 31.04 -37.89 -44.29
CA TRP A 89 30.12 -38.88 -43.76
C TRP A 89 29.60 -38.40 -42.41
N MET A 90 28.30 -38.57 -42.17
CA MET A 90 27.64 -38.19 -40.93
C MET A 90 26.61 -39.25 -40.53
N ALA A 91 26.52 -39.57 -39.25
CA ALA A 91 25.43 -40.39 -38.73
C ALA A 91 24.86 -39.84 -37.43
N LEU A 92 23.56 -40.07 -37.23
CA LEU A 92 22.90 -39.93 -35.95
C LEU A 92 22.78 -41.32 -35.33
N ILE A 93 23.24 -41.48 -34.10
CA ILE A 93 23.37 -42.79 -33.45
C ILE A 93 22.70 -42.83 -32.07
N ASN A 94 22.49 -44.03 -31.56
CA ASN A 94 22.36 -44.28 -30.13
C ASN A 94 23.76 -44.50 -29.55
N SER A 95 24.22 -43.59 -28.68
CA SER A 95 25.58 -43.60 -28.13
C SER A 95 25.88 -44.83 -27.25
N GLU A 96 24.87 -45.33 -26.51
CA GLU A 96 25.01 -46.47 -25.60
C GLU A 96 25.27 -47.80 -26.33
N SER A 97 24.57 -48.04 -27.45
CA SER A 97 24.71 -49.26 -28.25
C SER A 97 25.65 -49.12 -29.43
N GLY A 98 26.04 -47.89 -29.79
CA GLY A 98 26.77 -47.59 -31.03
C GLY A 98 25.95 -47.81 -32.30
N THR A 99 24.62 -47.91 -32.21
CA THR A 99 23.75 -48.23 -33.34
C THR A 99 23.50 -47.00 -34.22
N PRO A 100 23.91 -46.99 -35.51
CA PRO A 100 23.61 -45.88 -36.40
C PRO A 100 22.15 -45.91 -36.82
N ALA A 101 21.45 -44.80 -36.61
CA ALA A 101 20.04 -44.67 -36.97
C ALA A 101 19.84 -44.30 -38.44
N VAL A 102 20.58 -43.27 -38.84
CA VAL A 102 20.59 -42.71 -40.18
C VAL A 102 22.02 -42.34 -40.54
N ILE A 103 22.41 -42.63 -41.77
CA ILE A 103 23.71 -42.32 -42.33
C ILE A 103 23.50 -41.40 -43.53
N THR A 104 24.31 -40.35 -43.61
CA THR A 104 24.29 -39.34 -44.66
C THR A 104 25.67 -39.18 -45.28
N TYR A 105 25.75 -39.33 -46.60
CA TYR A 105 26.93 -38.98 -47.39
C TYR A 105 26.85 -37.52 -47.84
N LEU A 106 27.95 -36.82 -47.71
CA LEU A 106 28.11 -35.39 -47.98
C LEU A 106 29.30 -35.19 -48.91
N SER A 107 29.26 -34.19 -49.78
CA SER A 107 30.50 -33.71 -50.39
C SER A 107 31.43 -33.21 -49.27
N PRO A 108 32.77 -33.36 -49.37
CA PRO A 108 33.68 -33.00 -48.28
C PRO A 108 33.40 -31.61 -47.70
N GLN A 109 33.06 -31.57 -46.42
CA GLN A 109 32.77 -30.38 -45.64
C GLN A 109 33.98 -30.03 -44.77
N GLN A 110 34.36 -28.76 -44.72
CA GLN A 110 35.47 -28.29 -43.90
C GLN A 110 34.94 -27.54 -42.68
N LYS A 111 35.27 -28.05 -41.49
CA LYS A 111 35.08 -27.34 -40.22
C LYS A 111 36.39 -26.65 -39.85
N ILE A 112 36.30 -25.34 -39.58
CA ILE A 112 37.42 -24.47 -39.24
C ILE A 112 37.11 -23.79 -37.89
N LYS A 113 38.06 -23.89 -36.97
CA LYS A 113 38.04 -23.29 -35.64
C LYS A 113 38.52 -21.83 -35.71
N ASN A 114 38.02 -21.00 -34.80
CA ASN A 114 38.61 -19.68 -34.53
C ASN A 114 40.04 -19.84 -33.98
N GLU A 115 41.01 -19.21 -34.65
CA GLU A 115 42.42 -19.20 -34.24
C GLU A 115 43.09 -17.90 -34.71
N ASP A 116 44.00 -17.36 -33.89
CA ASP A 116 44.83 -16.18 -34.20
C ASP A 116 44.09 -14.96 -34.81
N GLY A 117 42.87 -14.69 -34.35
CA GLY A 117 42.06 -13.56 -34.80
C GLY A 117 41.36 -13.76 -36.15
N VAL A 118 41.48 -14.94 -36.76
CA VAL A 118 40.73 -15.34 -37.96
C VAL A 118 39.43 -16.04 -37.54
N GLN A 119 38.31 -15.56 -38.07
CA GLN A 119 37.00 -16.16 -37.85
C GLN A 119 36.90 -17.48 -38.63
N GLY A 120 36.70 -18.59 -37.92
CA GLY A 120 36.33 -19.89 -38.48
C GLY A 120 34.84 -19.94 -38.84
N ASN A 121 34.28 -21.13 -39.01
CA ASN A 121 32.88 -21.32 -39.37
C ASN A 121 32.08 -22.05 -38.28
N VAL A 122 30.76 -21.85 -38.30
CA VAL A 122 29.78 -22.62 -37.54
C VAL A 122 28.99 -23.43 -38.56
N LEU A 123 28.85 -24.73 -38.35
CA LEU A 123 28.07 -25.60 -39.23
C LEU A 123 26.94 -26.21 -38.42
N THR A 124 25.70 -26.11 -38.90
CA THR A 124 24.53 -26.70 -38.27
C THR A 124 23.91 -27.73 -39.20
N TYR A 125 23.72 -28.95 -38.70
CA TYR A 125 23.06 -30.03 -39.41
C TYR A 125 21.79 -30.44 -38.68
N SER A 126 20.79 -30.84 -39.44
CA SER A 126 19.52 -31.35 -38.93
C SER A 126 19.14 -32.60 -39.68
N GLU A 127 18.93 -33.71 -38.96
CA GLU A 127 18.53 -34.99 -39.54
C GLU A 127 17.08 -35.30 -39.21
N TYR A 128 16.29 -35.58 -40.25
CA TYR A 128 14.88 -35.91 -40.13
C TYR A 128 14.70 -37.42 -40.01
N MET A 129 14.10 -37.83 -38.89
CA MET A 129 13.76 -39.22 -38.63
C MET A 129 12.25 -39.41 -38.77
N ARG A 130 11.83 -40.08 -39.85
CA ARG A 130 10.43 -40.36 -40.16
C ARG A 130 10.09 -41.83 -39.97
N TYR A 131 9.17 -42.12 -39.06
CA TYR A 131 8.56 -43.43 -38.86
C TYR A 131 7.29 -43.31 -38.01
N THR A 132 6.36 -44.24 -38.17
CA THR A 132 5.07 -44.21 -37.45
C THR A 132 5.27 -44.10 -35.95
N GLY A 133 4.62 -43.11 -35.33
CA GLY A 133 4.67 -42.82 -33.90
C GLY A 133 6.00 -42.26 -33.40
N ALA A 134 6.86 -41.71 -34.25
CA ALA A 134 8.19 -41.22 -33.87
C ALA A 134 8.21 -40.30 -32.65
N SER A 135 7.26 -39.37 -32.54
CA SER A 135 7.16 -38.47 -31.37
C SER A 135 6.90 -39.24 -30.07
N THR A 136 6.01 -40.24 -30.12
CA THR A 136 5.68 -41.07 -28.96
C THR A 136 6.83 -42.00 -28.58
N LEU A 137 7.44 -42.66 -29.57
CA LEU A 137 8.51 -43.62 -29.37
C LEU A 137 9.80 -42.98 -28.84
N THR A 138 10.10 -41.74 -29.24
CA THR A 138 11.27 -40.99 -28.75
C THR A 138 10.96 -40.16 -27.50
N GLY A 139 9.69 -39.81 -27.27
CA GLY A 139 9.28 -38.87 -26.24
C GLY A 139 9.55 -37.40 -26.58
N ILE A 140 9.93 -37.09 -27.82
CA ILE A 140 10.12 -35.72 -28.31
C ILE A 140 8.76 -35.16 -28.72
N THR A 141 8.20 -34.27 -27.90
CA THR A 141 6.87 -33.67 -28.12
C THR A 141 6.92 -32.17 -28.40
N THR A 142 8.05 -31.51 -28.16
CA THR A 142 8.21 -30.07 -28.38
C THR A 142 8.25 -29.77 -29.88
N PRO A 143 7.32 -28.99 -30.45
CA PRO A 143 7.31 -28.69 -31.88
C PRO A 143 8.57 -27.93 -32.32
N VAL A 144 9.11 -28.24 -33.51
CA VAL A 144 10.27 -27.53 -34.09
C VAL A 144 10.02 -26.03 -34.28
N SER A 145 8.77 -25.63 -34.49
CA SER A 145 8.35 -24.22 -34.61
C SER A 145 8.61 -23.37 -33.37
N THR A 146 8.90 -24.01 -32.23
CA THR A 146 9.22 -23.28 -30.99
C THR A 146 10.64 -22.67 -31.00
N TRP A 147 11.52 -23.09 -31.91
CA TRP A 147 12.90 -22.60 -31.97
C TRP A 147 13.44 -22.39 -33.39
N GLN A 148 12.81 -22.93 -34.44
CA GLN A 148 13.18 -22.64 -35.81
C GLN A 148 12.52 -21.32 -36.26
N ILE A 149 13.32 -20.27 -36.42
CA ILE A 149 12.85 -18.95 -36.86
C ILE A 149 12.88 -18.87 -38.38
N ASP A 150 11.73 -18.55 -38.99
CA ASP A 150 11.67 -18.07 -40.37
C ASP A 150 12.07 -16.59 -40.40
N PHE A 151 13.35 -16.33 -40.66
CA PHE A 151 13.88 -14.97 -40.70
C PHE A 151 13.26 -14.12 -41.81
N THR A 152 12.89 -14.73 -42.94
CA THR A 152 12.28 -14.02 -44.07
C THR A 152 10.89 -13.53 -43.67
N ALA A 153 10.05 -14.41 -43.13
CA ALA A 153 8.73 -14.01 -42.63
C ALA A 153 8.83 -12.99 -41.49
N ARG A 154 9.82 -13.14 -40.59
CA ARG A 154 10.02 -12.22 -39.47
C ARG A 154 10.42 -10.82 -39.94
N LEU A 155 11.35 -10.72 -40.90
CA LEU A 155 11.82 -9.44 -41.44
C LEU A 155 10.72 -8.74 -42.25
N HIS A 156 10.00 -9.46 -43.12
CA HIS A 156 8.85 -8.89 -43.82
C HIS A 156 7.76 -8.40 -42.86
N GLY A 157 7.50 -9.14 -41.78
CA GLY A 157 6.58 -8.70 -40.73
C GLY A 157 7.06 -7.44 -40.01
N MET A 158 8.37 -7.24 -39.85
CA MET A 158 8.94 -6.02 -39.26
C MET A 158 8.84 -4.82 -40.21
N ASP A 159 9.12 -5.02 -41.50
CA ASP A 159 8.98 -3.98 -42.54
C ASP A 159 7.51 -3.55 -42.65
N GLU A 160 6.58 -4.51 -42.67
CA GLU A 160 5.14 -4.26 -42.74
C GLU A 160 4.58 -3.60 -41.47
N ALA A 161 5.08 -3.98 -40.30
CA ALA A 161 4.73 -3.31 -39.04
C ALA A 161 5.20 -1.85 -39.04
N THR A 162 6.42 -1.58 -39.52
CA THR A 162 6.96 -0.22 -39.64
C THR A 162 6.14 0.62 -40.62
N ARG A 163 5.80 0.06 -41.78
CA ARG A 163 4.92 0.69 -42.77
C ARG A 163 3.54 0.99 -42.18
N SER A 164 2.93 0.04 -41.47
CA SER A 164 1.61 0.21 -40.86
C SER A 164 1.59 1.32 -39.81
N VAL A 165 2.62 1.40 -38.96
CA VAL A 165 2.76 2.51 -37.99
C VAL A 165 2.89 3.85 -38.71
N ALA A 166 3.68 3.93 -39.78
CA ALA A 166 3.78 5.15 -40.59
C ALA A 166 2.45 5.51 -41.29
N LEU A 167 1.70 4.51 -41.74
CA LEU A 167 0.36 4.69 -42.31
C LEU A 167 -0.63 5.25 -41.27
N ASP A 168 -0.63 4.75 -40.03
CA ASP A 168 -1.49 5.25 -38.96
C ASP A 168 -1.15 6.71 -38.57
N LEU A 169 0.14 7.08 -38.62
CA LEU A 169 0.62 8.43 -38.29
C LEU A 169 0.34 9.46 -39.40
N TYR A 170 0.59 9.09 -40.65
CA TYR A 170 0.59 10.03 -41.79
C TYR A 170 -0.65 9.90 -42.69
N GLY A 171 -1.40 8.82 -42.58
CA GLY A 171 -2.55 8.50 -43.44
C GLY A 171 -2.14 7.92 -44.79
N SER A 172 -3.09 7.91 -45.74
CA SER A 172 -2.90 7.28 -47.07
C SER A 172 -1.71 7.85 -47.85
N ALA A 173 -1.56 9.18 -47.84
CA ALA A 173 -0.38 9.86 -48.32
C ALA A 173 -0.19 11.21 -47.61
N LEU A 174 1.07 11.59 -47.40
CA LEU A 174 1.46 12.90 -46.87
C LEU A 174 2.79 13.35 -47.49
N PHE A 175 2.82 14.59 -47.97
CA PHE A 175 4.00 15.24 -48.53
C PHE A 175 4.47 16.35 -47.58
N PHE A 176 5.74 16.36 -47.18
CA PHE A 176 6.26 17.39 -46.29
C PHE A 176 6.60 18.65 -47.08
N ASP A 177 6.04 19.78 -46.64
CA ASP A 177 6.25 21.10 -47.24
C ASP A 177 6.05 21.08 -48.77
N ASP A 178 6.99 21.66 -49.51
CA ASP A 178 7.02 21.63 -50.98
C ASP A 178 7.63 20.34 -51.56
N GLY A 179 7.92 19.31 -50.75
CA GLY A 179 8.50 18.06 -51.21
C GLY A 179 7.64 17.31 -52.22
N PHE A 180 8.19 16.98 -53.39
CA PHE A 180 7.48 16.43 -54.56
C PHE A 180 6.44 17.38 -55.18
N LYS A 181 6.53 18.70 -54.96
CA LYS A 181 5.69 19.67 -55.68
C LYS A 181 6.10 19.76 -57.14
N LEU A 182 5.12 19.66 -58.05
CA LEU A 182 5.36 19.84 -59.47
C LEU A 182 5.12 21.31 -59.86
N THR A 183 6.13 21.95 -60.44
CA THR A 183 6.07 23.36 -60.87
C THR A 183 6.43 23.48 -62.35
N ALA A 184 5.62 24.19 -63.14
CA ALA A 184 5.91 24.41 -64.54
C ALA A 184 7.16 25.29 -64.71
N THR A 185 8.02 24.93 -65.67
CA THR A 185 9.17 25.78 -66.04
C THR A 185 8.76 26.80 -67.11
N ALA A 186 9.67 27.72 -67.43
CA ALA A 186 9.47 28.65 -68.54
C ALA A 186 9.44 27.95 -69.93
N THR A 187 9.85 26.68 -70.01
CA THR A 187 9.80 25.88 -71.23
C THR A 187 8.48 25.09 -71.31
N PRO A 188 7.66 25.28 -72.35
CA PRO A 188 6.41 24.53 -72.51
C PRO A 188 6.64 23.01 -72.53
N GLY A 189 5.81 22.26 -71.79
CA GLY A 189 5.90 20.80 -71.69
C GLY A 189 6.99 20.29 -70.74
N LEU A 190 7.61 21.18 -69.95
CA LEU A 190 8.61 20.82 -68.94
C LEU A 190 8.21 21.35 -67.55
N ALA A 191 8.22 20.46 -66.56
CA ALA A 191 8.03 20.77 -65.15
C ALA A 191 9.18 20.25 -64.29
N GLU A 192 9.36 20.86 -63.13
CA GLU A 192 10.32 20.46 -62.11
C GLU A 192 9.59 19.96 -60.86
N LEU A 193 10.15 18.91 -60.26
CA LEU A 193 9.69 18.29 -59.04
C LEU A 193 10.63 18.69 -57.90
N THR A 194 10.10 19.39 -56.92
CA THR A 194 10.89 19.92 -55.78
C THR A 194 11.38 18.79 -54.87
N PRO A 195 12.67 18.77 -54.46
CA PRO A 195 13.21 17.83 -53.48
C PRO A 195 12.43 17.80 -52.18
N GLY A 196 12.36 16.64 -51.55
CA GLY A 196 11.73 16.51 -50.24
C GLY A 196 11.37 15.07 -49.89
N THR A 197 10.59 14.92 -48.82
CA THR A 197 10.17 13.61 -48.30
C THR A 197 8.66 13.49 -48.37
N ALA A 198 8.17 12.29 -48.64
CA ALA A 198 6.76 11.94 -48.51
C ALA A 198 6.59 10.53 -47.92
N TYR A 199 5.39 10.24 -47.44
CA TYR A 199 4.96 8.90 -47.07
C TYR A 199 3.78 8.49 -47.93
N LEU A 200 3.88 7.35 -48.62
CA LEU A 200 2.82 6.77 -49.46
C LEU A 200 2.45 5.41 -48.88
N ARG A 201 1.21 5.30 -48.36
CA ARG A 201 0.73 4.13 -47.61
C ARG A 201 1.77 3.65 -46.60
N GLY A 202 2.42 4.57 -45.89
CA GLY A 202 3.46 4.28 -44.90
C GLY A 202 4.87 3.98 -45.44
N LEU A 203 5.08 3.88 -46.76
CA LEU A 203 6.42 3.83 -47.33
C LEU A 203 7.04 5.22 -47.38
N ARG A 204 8.21 5.40 -46.78
CA ARG A 204 8.97 6.65 -46.88
C ARG A 204 9.64 6.75 -48.24
N VAL A 205 9.37 7.83 -48.97
CA VAL A 205 10.05 8.19 -50.22
C VAL A 205 10.80 9.51 -50.03
N ALA A 206 11.98 9.62 -50.64
CA ALA A 206 12.81 10.82 -50.57
C ALA A 206 13.37 11.15 -51.95
N LEU A 207 13.18 12.39 -52.38
CA LEU A 207 13.78 12.97 -53.56
C LEU A 207 14.88 13.95 -53.12
N ASP A 208 16.14 13.60 -53.37
CA ASP A 208 17.29 14.37 -52.87
C ASP A 208 17.63 15.60 -53.74
N ASN A 209 17.36 15.54 -55.04
CA ASN A 209 17.69 16.57 -56.02
C ASN A 209 16.48 16.88 -56.90
N VAL A 210 16.43 18.09 -57.48
CA VAL A 210 15.33 18.48 -58.37
C VAL A 210 15.25 17.47 -59.51
N ALA A 211 14.05 16.92 -59.74
CA ALA A 211 13.80 16.03 -60.88
C ALA A 211 12.98 16.76 -61.94
N THR A 212 13.24 16.49 -63.21
CA THR A 212 12.48 17.07 -64.33
C THR A 212 11.47 16.07 -64.88
N LEU A 213 10.30 16.58 -65.28
CA LEU A 213 9.25 15.82 -65.92
C LEU A 213 8.86 16.50 -67.24
N THR A 214 8.98 15.76 -68.33
CA THR A 214 8.42 16.16 -69.63
C THR A 214 7.00 15.63 -69.75
N PHE A 215 6.06 16.47 -70.16
CA PHE A 215 4.66 16.10 -70.36
C PHE A 215 4.12 16.63 -71.70
N GLU A 216 3.12 15.96 -72.26
CA GLU A 216 2.52 16.38 -73.53
C GLU A 216 1.70 17.66 -73.35
N THR A 217 1.88 18.67 -74.19
CA THR A 217 1.05 19.87 -74.17
C THR A 217 -0.27 19.63 -74.91
N GLY A 218 -1.36 20.28 -74.50
CA GLY A 218 -2.66 20.15 -75.16
C GLY A 218 -3.48 18.92 -74.77
N LYS A 219 -3.08 18.18 -73.73
CA LYS A 219 -3.84 17.08 -73.12
C LYS A 219 -3.86 17.20 -71.60
N GLU A 220 -5.01 16.88 -71.01
CA GLU A 220 -5.12 16.73 -69.56
C GLU A 220 -4.39 15.46 -69.10
N GLN A 221 -3.58 15.59 -68.05
CA GLN A 221 -2.74 14.53 -67.49
C GLN A 221 -2.78 14.55 -65.97
N VAL A 222 -2.71 13.39 -65.35
CA VAL A 222 -2.55 13.26 -63.89
C VAL A 222 -1.22 12.58 -63.63
N ILE A 223 -0.35 13.29 -62.95
CA ILE A 223 0.96 12.79 -62.56
C ILE A 223 0.83 12.20 -61.17
N SER A 224 1.19 10.92 -61.05
CA SER A 224 1.17 10.17 -59.80
C SER A 224 2.55 9.67 -59.44
N LEU A 225 2.82 9.58 -58.15
CA LEU A 225 4.02 8.98 -57.59
C LEU A 225 3.73 7.50 -57.28
N ASP A 226 4.44 6.60 -57.95
CA ASP A 226 4.36 5.15 -57.74
C ASP A 226 5.56 4.72 -56.89
N SER A 227 5.31 4.17 -55.70
CA SER A 227 6.33 3.75 -54.75
C SER A 227 6.29 2.26 -54.44
N VAL A 228 7.46 1.65 -54.31
CA VAL A 228 7.59 0.21 -54.04
C VAL A 228 8.76 -0.03 -53.09
N LEU A 229 8.54 -0.87 -52.08
CA LEU A 229 9.62 -1.42 -51.25
C LEU A 229 10.14 -2.69 -51.93
N SER A 230 11.36 -2.61 -52.45
CA SER A 230 12.01 -3.76 -53.09
C SER A 230 13.48 -3.84 -52.69
N GLY A 231 14.06 -5.03 -52.82
CA GLY A 231 15.46 -5.31 -52.53
C GLY A 231 15.95 -6.50 -53.34
N SER A 232 17.27 -6.67 -53.42
CA SER A 232 17.88 -7.87 -53.99
C SER A 232 18.39 -8.79 -52.89
N LEU A 233 18.67 -10.07 -53.20
CA LEU A 233 19.17 -11.07 -52.24
C LEU A 233 20.41 -10.63 -51.45
N THR A 234 21.20 -9.70 -51.98
CA THR A 234 22.41 -9.15 -51.36
C THR A 234 22.34 -7.65 -51.09
N GLY A 235 21.22 -7.01 -51.43
CA GLY A 235 21.00 -5.57 -51.31
C GLY A 235 20.08 -5.22 -50.14
N GLU A 236 20.09 -3.95 -49.75
CA GLU A 236 19.14 -3.42 -48.77
C GLU A 236 17.73 -3.35 -49.38
N ASN A 237 16.70 -3.69 -48.59
CA ASN A 237 15.32 -3.37 -48.93
C ASN A 237 15.15 -1.86 -48.84
N ARG A 238 14.88 -1.20 -49.96
CA ARG A 238 14.72 0.25 -50.00
C ARG A 238 13.49 0.63 -50.80
N THR A 239 12.75 1.62 -50.31
CA THR A 239 11.68 2.23 -51.08
C THR A 239 12.26 2.98 -52.27
N THR A 240 11.80 2.64 -53.47
CA THR A 240 12.06 3.41 -54.69
C THR A 240 10.74 3.98 -55.20
N PHE A 241 10.82 4.96 -56.10
CA PHE A 241 9.65 5.54 -56.72
C PHE A 241 9.88 5.88 -58.19
N THR A 242 8.79 6.00 -58.94
CA THR A 242 8.74 6.52 -60.31
C THR A 242 7.56 7.49 -60.45
N LEU A 243 7.62 8.34 -61.47
CA LEU A 243 6.49 9.19 -61.87
C LEU A 243 5.74 8.53 -63.02
N ILE A 244 4.43 8.41 -62.88
CA ILE A 244 3.56 7.82 -63.89
C ILE A 244 2.45 8.79 -64.28
N ASN A 245 1.99 8.68 -65.52
CA ASN A 245 0.98 9.57 -66.11
C ASN A 245 -0.37 8.85 -66.22
N HIS A 246 -1.03 8.66 -65.08
CA HIS A 246 -2.45 8.27 -64.92
C HIS A 246 -2.77 8.10 -63.43
N GLU A 247 -4.07 8.07 -63.10
CA GLU A 247 -4.56 7.62 -61.79
C GLU A 247 -4.66 6.08 -61.82
N THR A 248 -3.82 5.39 -61.04
CA THR A 248 -3.96 3.94 -60.80
C THR A 248 -4.22 3.68 -59.33
N GLU A 249 -5.02 2.66 -59.06
CA GLU A 249 -5.09 2.06 -57.73
C GLU A 249 -3.79 1.32 -57.40
N ASP A 250 -3.53 1.12 -56.11
CA ASP A 250 -2.40 0.31 -55.63
C ASP A 250 -2.45 -1.10 -56.25
N TYR A 251 -1.34 -1.53 -56.85
CA TYR A 251 -1.27 -2.77 -57.62
C TYR A 251 -0.09 -3.65 -57.18
N THR A 252 -0.05 -4.88 -57.68
CA THR A 252 1.10 -5.79 -57.50
C THR A 252 1.69 -6.08 -58.87
N ASP A 253 3.00 -5.94 -59.01
CA ASP A 253 3.68 -6.19 -60.28
C ASP A 253 3.81 -7.70 -60.59
N SER A 254 4.36 -8.04 -61.75
CA SER A 254 4.57 -9.45 -62.16
C SER A 254 5.64 -10.19 -61.35
N LEU A 255 6.44 -9.46 -60.56
CA LEU A 255 7.47 -10.01 -59.67
C LEU A 255 6.95 -10.18 -58.23
N GLY A 256 5.72 -9.76 -57.95
CA GLY A 256 5.06 -9.89 -56.65
C GLY A 256 5.28 -8.71 -55.70
N PHE A 257 5.90 -7.63 -56.15
CA PHE A 257 6.08 -6.42 -55.32
C PHE A 257 4.80 -5.57 -55.31
N ARG A 258 4.46 -5.04 -54.13
CA ARG A 258 3.30 -4.16 -53.96
C ARG A 258 3.69 -2.72 -54.23
N HIS A 259 2.99 -2.11 -55.17
CA HIS A 259 3.11 -0.73 -55.60
C HIS A 259 2.00 0.13 -54.99
N TYR A 260 2.38 1.32 -54.56
CA TYR A 260 1.53 2.29 -53.87
C TYR A 260 1.54 3.61 -54.64
N VAL A 261 0.38 4.02 -55.17
CA VAL A 261 0.29 5.09 -56.18
C VAL A 261 -0.53 6.28 -55.67
N GLU A 262 0.07 7.47 -55.61
CA GLU A 262 -0.63 8.70 -55.18
C GLU A 262 -0.57 9.80 -56.25
N PRO A 263 -1.72 10.37 -56.67
CA PRO A 263 -1.75 11.56 -57.52
C PRO A 263 -1.07 12.77 -56.84
N VAL A 264 -0.09 13.37 -57.51
CA VAL A 264 0.65 14.55 -56.99
C VAL A 264 0.30 15.83 -57.71
N ALA A 265 -0.07 15.75 -58.99
CA ALA A 265 -0.44 16.94 -59.76
C ALA A 265 -1.40 16.62 -60.90
N ARG A 266 -2.27 17.58 -61.23
CA ARG A 266 -3.08 17.59 -62.45
C ARG A 266 -2.53 18.65 -63.39
N ILE A 267 -2.24 18.27 -64.62
CA ILE A 267 -1.82 19.18 -65.68
C ILE A 267 -3.01 19.35 -66.61
N ALA A 268 -3.55 20.57 -66.68
CA ALA A 268 -4.66 20.91 -67.56
C ALA A 268 -4.21 21.04 -69.02
N GLN A 269 -5.17 21.10 -69.94
CA GLN A 269 -4.90 21.17 -71.38
C GLN A 269 -4.03 22.37 -71.78
N ASP A 270 -4.17 23.49 -71.06
CA ASP A 270 -3.41 24.73 -71.24
C ASP A 270 -2.03 24.71 -70.55
N GLY A 271 -1.67 23.62 -69.88
CA GLY A 271 -0.41 23.45 -69.14
C GLY A 271 -0.45 23.96 -67.71
N ALA A 272 -1.59 24.44 -67.20
CA ALA A 272 -1.72 24.82 -65.80
C ALA A 272 -1.57 23.60 -64.89
N ILE A 273 -0.68 23.69 -63.89
CA ILE A 273 -0.43 22.61 -62.92
C ILE A 273 -1.21 22.90 -61.64
N THR A 274 -2.10 21.99 -61.28
CA THR A 274 -2.81 21.99 -60.00
C THR A 274 -2.15 20.98 -59.08
N ASP A 275 -1.73 21.43 -57.91
CA ASP A 275 -1.18 20.57 -56.85
C ASP A 275 -2.31 19.71 -56.26
N LEU A 276 -2.13 18.39 -56.26
CA LEU A 276 -3.09 17.43 -55.69
C LEU A 276 -2.61 16.85 -54.36
N ARG A 277 -1.38 17.18 -53.94
CA ARG A 277 -0.77 16.59 -52.75
C ARG A 277 -1.52 17.01 -51.49
N ARG A 278 -1.73 16.04 -50.60
CA ARG A 278 -2.00 16.33 -49.20
C ARG A 278 -0.67 16.69 -48.53
N THR A 279 -0.51 17.96 -48.19
CA THR A 279 0.69 18.45 -47.50
C THR A 279 0.48 18.51 -45.99
N GLY A 280 1.58 18.41 -45.24
CA GLY A 280 1.59 18.67 -43.80
C GLY A 280 3.02 18.73 -43.27
N SER A 281 3.19 19.30 -42.09
CA SER A 281 4.51 19.39 -41.45
C SER A 281 4.86 18.09 -40.70
N PRO A 282 6.16 17.82 -40.48
CA PRO A 282 6.61 16.74 -39.60
C PRO A 282 5.89 16.75 -38.25
N VAL A 283 5.67 15.57 -37.63
CA VAL A 283 4.90 15.46 -36.36
C VAL A 283 5.51 16.30 -35.22
N ASN A 284 6.83 16.46 -35.21
CA ASN A 284 7.53 17.32 -34.25
C ASN A 284 7.21 18.81 -34.44
N GLU A 285 6.79 19.23 -35.64
CA GLU A 285 6.38 20.60 -35.94
C GLU A 285 4.85 20.78 -35.84
N ARG A 286 4.05 19.72 -36.06
CA ARG A 286 2.59 19.75 -35.83
C ARG A 286 2.18 20.06 -34.39
N LEU A 287 3.05 19.80 -33.41
CA LEU A 287 2.81 20.18 -32.02
C LEU A 287 2.85 21.71 -31.81
N ASP A 288 3.54 22.45 -32.69
CA ASP A 288 3.59 23.91 -32.67
C ASP A 288 2.46 24.46 -33.56
N GLY A 289 1.29 24.68 -32.97
CA GLY A 289 0.17 25.42 -33.58
C GLY A 289 -1.12 24.64 -33.83
N GLU A 290 -1.12 23.31 -33.79
CA GLU A 290 -2.39 22.53 -33.82
C GLU A 290 -3.09 22.50 -32.45
N PHE A 291 -2.33 22.70 -31.37
CA PHE A 291 -2.84 22.68 -30.00
C PHE A 291 -2.55 23.99 -29.28
N LEU A 292 -3.48 24.38 -28.39
CA LEU A 292 -3.24 25.43 -27.42
C LEU A 292 -2.35 24.89 -26.31
N SER A 293 -1.24 25.55 -26.05
CA SER A 293 -0.34 25.23 -24.96
C SER A 293 -0.82 25.86 -23.66
N ARG A 294 -0.69 25.12 -22.54
CA ARG A 294 -1.09 25.64 -21.22
C ARG A 294 -0.28 26.87 -20.79
N LYS A 295 0.98 26.94 -21.22
CA LYS A 295 1.91 28.03 -20.85
C LYS A 295 1.52 29.35 -21.51
N GLU A 296 1.09 29.30 -22.77
CA GLU A 296 0.73 30.50 -23.51
C GLU A 296 -0.64 31.04 -23.09
N ASN A 297 -1.42 30.28 -22.30
CA ASN A 297 -2.68 30.74 -21.69
C ASN A 297 -3.61 31.44 -22.70
N LEU A 298 -3.82 30.80 -23.85
CA LEU A 298 -4.64 31.27 -24.98
C LEU A 298 -4.04 32.45 -25.78
N ALA A 299 -2.79 32.87 -25.50
CA ALA A 299 -2.08 33.82 -26.34
C ALA A 299 -1.83 33.26 -27.75
N ASP A 300 -1.72 31.94 -27.86
CA ASP A 300 -1.52 31.13 -29.07
C ASP A 300 -2.82 30.82 -29.84
N VAL A 301 -3.98 31.36 -29.43
CA VAL A 301 -5.19 31.30 -30.26
C VAL A 301 -4.97 32.12 -31.55
N PRO A 302 -5.05 31.50 -32.76
CA PRO A 302 -4.75 32.15 -34.03
C PRO A 302 -5.69 33.33 -34.34
N ASP A 303 -7.00 33.14 -34.15
CA ASP A 303 -8.01 34.18 -34.32
C ASP A 303 -8.85 34.33 -33.05
N LYS A 304 -8.44 35.30 -32.22
CA LYS A 304 -9.12 35.60 -30.96
C LYS A 304 -10.51 36.20 -31.18
N ALA A 305 -10.76 36.87 -32.31
CA ALA A 305 -12.06 37.47 -32.61
C ALA A 305 -13.07 36.39 -33.00
N MET A 306 -12.70 35.49 -33.92
CA MET A 306 -13.53 34.34 -34.29
C MET A 306 -13.77 33.42 -33.09
N ALA A 307 -12.76 33.18 -32.24
CA ALA A 307 -12.93 32.40 -31.02
C ALA A 307 -14.00 32.99 -30.08
N ARG A 308 -14.02 34.31 -29.87
CA ARG A 308 -15.06 34.98 -29.08
C ARG A 308 -16.43 34.92 -29.75
N GLN A 309 -16.49 35.01 -31.09
CA GLN A 309 -17.73 34.91 -31.85
C GLN A 309 -18.35 33.50 -31.73
N SER A 310 -17.55 32.45 -31.90
CA SER A 310 -18.01 31.05 -31.78
C SER A 310 -18.48 30.66 -30.39
N LEU A 311 -17.98 31.35 -29.35
CA LEU A 311 -18.43 31.19 -27.97
C LEU A 311 -19.63 32.10 -27.62
N GLU A 312 -20.13 32.88 -28.59
CA GLU A 312 -21.26 33.80 -28.43
C GLU A 312 -21.07 34.81 -27.27
N LEU A 313 -19.82 35.19 -26.96
CA LEU A 313 -19.50 36.07 -25.81
C LEU A 313 -19.91 37.54 -26.01
N GLY A 314 -20.35 37.90 -27.23
CA GLY A 314 -20.75 39.25 -27.59
C GLY A 314 -19.61 40.28 -27.49
N SER A 315 -19.97 41.57 -27.47
CA SER A 315 -19.01 42.68 -27.38
C SER A 315 -18.43 42.86 -25.98
N SER A 316 -19.10 42.37 -24.93
CA SER A 316 -18.63 42.50 -23.54
C SER A 316 -17.26 41.86 -23.29
N ALA A 317 -16.88 40.85 -24.09
CA ALA A 317 -15.59 40.18 -23.96
C ALA A 317 -14.37 41.03 -24.36
N THR A 318 -14.58 42.20 -24.97
CA THR A 318 -13.50 43.11 -25.41
C THR A 318 -13.59 44.50 -24.81
N LEU A 319 -14.67 44.82 -24.10
CA LEU A 319 -14.88 46.13 -23.52
C LEU A 319 -14.38 46.15 -22.06
N ASN A 320 -13.79 47.27 -21.66
CA ASN A 320 -13.46 47.50 -20.26
C ASN A 320 -14.74 47.61 -19.42
N VAL A 321 -14.63 47.33 -18.11
CA VAL A 321 -15.69 47.64 -17.14
C VAL A 321 -15.54 49.11 -16.71
N GLY A 322 -16.61 49.88 -16.73
CA GLY A 322 -16.56 51.32 -16.40
C GLY A 322 -17.93 52.01 -16.44
N THR A 323 -17.91 53.34 -16.33
CA THR A 323 -19.12 54.18 -16.24
C THR A 323 -19.40 55.03 -17.48
N THR A 324 -18.68 54.82 -18.59
CA THR A 324 -18.79 55.61 -19.83
C THR A 324 -19.36 54.80 -21.00
N THR A 325 -19.85 55.46 -22.04
CA THR A 325 -20.21 54.80 -23.32
C THR A 325 -19.05 53.93 -23.83
N ASP A 326 -19.37 52.84 -24.52
CA ASP A 326 -18.41 51.82 -25.00
C ASP A 326 -17.65 51.08 -23.89
N THR A 327 -18.26 50.92 -22.71
CA THR A 327 -17.79 50.04 -21.63
C THR A 327 -18.91 49.12 -21.14
N VAL A 328 -18.56 47.97 -20.59
CA VAL A 328 -19.50 47.16 -19.79
C VAL A 328 -19.82 47.94 -18.51
N ALA A 329 -21.10 48.12 -18.21
CA ALA A 329 -21.54 48.92 -17.06
C ALA A 329 -20.98 48.38 -15.75
N ALA A 330 -20.19 49.20 -15.05
CA ALA A 330 -19.78 48.95 -13.67
C ALA A 330 -21.00 49.00 -12.73
N GLY A 331 -20.91 48.39 -11.55
CA GLY A 331 -22.06 48.31 -10.62
C GLY A 331 -22.59 49.66 -10.13
N ASP A 332 -21.79 50.73 -10.24
CA ASP A 332 -22.10 52.11 -9.89
C ASP A 332 -22.35 53.00 -11.14
N ASP A 333 -22.62 52.38 -12.29
CA ASP A 333 -22.92 53.08 -13.52
C ASP A 333 -24.39 53.56 -13.56
N ASP A 334 -24.58 54.85 -13.83
CA ASP A 334 -25.89 55.49 -13.94
C ASP A 334 -26.75 54.92 -15.10
N ARG A 335 -26.13 54.24 -16.08
CA ARG A 335 -26.82 53.53 -17.16
C ARG A 335 -27.62 52.33 -16.66
N ILE A 336 -27.33 51.79 -15.46
CA ILE A 336 -28.10 50.70 -14.86
C ILE A 336 -29.43 51.25 -14.35
N THR A 337 -30.44 51.20 -15.20
CA THR A 337 -31.79 51.67 -14.87
C THR A 337 -32.46 50.73 -13.85
N GLY A 338 -32.93 51.29 -12.73
CA GLY A 338 -33.65 50.54 -11.68
C GLY A 338 -32.78 50.02 -10.52
N ALA A 339 -31.47 50.25 -10.55
CA ALA A 339 -30.59 50.03 -9.40
C ALA A 339 -30.58 51.27 -8.47
N MET A 340 -30.36 51.04 -7.18
CA MET A 340 -30.12 52.13 -6.22
C MET A 340 -28.66 52.57 -6.28
N GLN A 341 -28.44 53.85 -6.58
CA GLN A 341 -27.15 54.48 -6.71
C GLN A 341 -26.60 54.90 -5.34
N LYS A 342 -25.34 54.54 -5.07
CA LYS A 342 -24.67 54.83 -3.79
C LYS A 342 -24.67 56.32 -3.46
N SER A 343 -24.47 57.18 -4.47
CA SER A 343 -24.43 58.64 -4.30
C SER A 343 -25.78 59.24 -3.86
N GLN A 344 -26.89 58.55 -4.13
CA GLN A 344 -28.23 58.98 -3.77
C GLN A 344 -28.58 58.66 -2.32
N ASN A 345 -27.81 57.80 -1.62
CA ASN A 345 -28.02 57.43 -0.22
C ASN A 345 -29.49 57.06 0.09
N GLY A 346 -30.16 56.35 -0.82
CA GLY A 346 -31.56 55.93 -0.68
C GLY A 346 -32.61 56.97 -1.09
N ALA A 347 -32.22 58.15 -1.61
CA ALA A 347 -33.15 59.11 -2.18
C ALA A 347 -33.93 58.55 -3.38
N ASP A 348 -33.33 57.61 -4.09
CA ASP A 348 -33.80 56.90 -5.27
C ASP A 348 -34.54 55.59 -4.96
N ILE A 349 -34.76 55.26 -3.68
CA ILE A 349 -35.70 54.20 -3.29
C ILE A 349 -37.09 54.53 -3.87
N PRO A 350 -37.66 53.67 -4.76
CA PRO A 350 -38.91 53.96 -5.44
C PRO A 350 -40.11 54.10 -4.48
N ASP A 351 -40.16 53.24 -3.46
CA ASP A 351 -41.16 53.27 -2.39
C ASP A 351 -40.48 53.19 -1.02
N LYS A 352 -40.21 54.36 -0.44
CA LYS A 352 -39.56 54.49 0.88
C LYS A 352 -40.40 53.86 2.00
N PRO A 353 -41.72 54.09 2.08
CA PRO A 353 -42.59 53.38 3.03
C PRO A 353 -42.48 51.86 2.98
N ALA A 354 -42.58 51.25 1.79
CA ALA A 354 -42.49 49.80 1.65
C ALA A 354 -41.07 49.28 1.97
N PHE A 355 -40.02 50.04 1.62
CA PHE A 355 -38.65 49.69 1.98
C PHE A 355 -38.43 49.64 3.50
N ILE A 356 -38.93 50.64 4.23
CA ILE A 356 -38.90 50.66 5.71
C ILE A 356 -39.65 49.46 6.31
N GLU A 357 -40.78 49.09 5.70
CA GLU A 357 -41.55 47.91 6.10
C GLU A 357 -40.80 46.61 5.86
N HIS A 358 -40.17 46.43 4.70
CA HIS A 358 -39.36 45.25 4.39
C HIS A 358 -38.10 45.12 5.25
N LEU A 359 -37.51 46.24 5.69
CA LEU A 359 -36.42 46.21 6.66
C LEU A 359 -36.87 45.83 8.08
N GLY A 360 -38.18 45.64 8.31
CA GLY A 360 -38.74 45.40 9.63
C GLY A 360 -38.64 46.63 10.55
N MET A 361 -38.23 47.78 10.03
CA MET A 361 -38.04 49.02 10.78
C MET A 361 -39.35 49.78 11.01
N LYS A 362 -40.46 49.28 10.45
CA LYS A 362 -41.80 49.83 10.67
C LYS A 362 -42.10 50.01 12.15
N GLU A 363 -41.76 49.03 12.98
CA GLU A 363 -41.96 49.09 14.43
C GLU A 363 -40.85 49.86 15.17
N THR A 364 -39.62 49.88 14.65
CA THR A 364 -38.51 50.68 15.19
C THR A 364 -38.75 52.18 15.05
N LEU A 365 -39.38 52.60 13.95
CA LEU A 365 -39.80 53.98 13.70
C LEU A 365 -41.20 54.28 14.25
N ASN A 366 -41.93 53.25 14.69
CA ASN A 366 -43.22 53.41 15.34
C ASN A 366 -43.01 54.11 16.69
N PRO A 367 -43.50 55.35 16.88
CA PRO A 367 -43.30 56.10 18.12
C PRO A 367 -43.85 55.37 19.35
N THR A 368 -44.76 54.42 19.16
CA THR A 368 -45.41 53.68 20.25
C THR A 368 -44.71 52.36 20.62
N LYS A 369 -43.55 52.01 20.01
CA LYS A 369 -42.86 50.71 20.25
C LYS A 369 -41.33 50.81 20.48
N ARG A 370 -40.77 51.98 20.79
CA ARG A 370 -39.31 52.19 21.01
C ARG A 370 -38.97 52.82 22.38
N VAL A 371 -37.75 52.57 22.89
CA VAL A 371 -37.14 53.30 24.02
C VAL A 371 -36.26 54.44 23.46
N SER A 372 -36.50 55.69 23.88
CA SER A 372 -35.81 56.89 23.39
C SER A 372 -34.86 57.44 24.44
N ILE A 373 -33.59 57.68 24.09
CA ILE A 373 -32.59 58.35 24.95
C ILE A 373 -32.55 59.84 24.56
N GLY A 374 -33.62 60.59 24.91
CA GLY A 374 -33.81 62.07 24.85
C GLY A 374 -33.81 62.80 23.48
N SER A 375 -34.50 63.95 23.25
CA SER A 375 -35.56 64.69 24.02
C SER A 375 -36.45 65.56 23.08
N ILE A 376 -37.68 66.03 23.39
CA ILE A 376 -38.17 66.85 24.53
C ILE A 376 -39.71 66.80 24.72
N GLY A 377 -40.16 66.87 25.98
CA GLY A 377 -41.56 67.07 26.42
C GLY A 377 -41.57 67.66 27.84
N THR A 378 -42.55 68.51 28.14
CA THR A 378 -42.53 69.62 29.12
C THR A 378 -42.59 69.26 30.63
N GLY A 379 -41.81 68.29 31.09
CA GLY A 379 -41.64 67.93 32.52
C GLY A 379 -40.24 68.27 33.07
N VAL A 380 -39.92 67.86 34.30
CA VAL A 380 -38.58 68.10 34.93
C VAL A 380 -37.42 67.47 34.12
N PHE A 381 -37.74 66.57 33.18
CA PHE A 381 -36.83 65.94 32.24
C PHE A 381 -36.66 66.71 30.91
N ASP A 382 -37.29 67.88 30.77
CA ASP A 382 -37.09 68.78 29.64
C ASP A 382 -35.82 69.61 29.87
N GLY A 383 -34.80 69.41 29.02
CA GLY A 383 -33.53 70.15 29.09
C GLY A 383 -32.53 69.73 30.17
N SER A 384 -32.78 68.64 30.91
CA SER A 384 -31.82 68.11 31.90
C SER A 384 -30.88 67.05 31.31
N THR A 385 -29.82 66.74 32.05
CA THR A 385 -28.76 65.78 31.69
C THR A 385 -29.30 64.39 31.27
N PRO A 386 -28.54 63.62 30.45
CA PRO A 386 -29.02 62.37 29.86
C PRO A 386 -29.61 61.40 30.90
N CYS A 387 -30.80 60.86 30.63
CA CYS A 387 -31.49 59.91 31.50
C CYS A 387 -32.12 58.75 30.71
N ILE A 388 -32.33 57.62 31.40
CA ILE A 388 -33.13 56.49 30.92
C ILE A 388 -34.27 56.31 31.92
N ASN A 389 -35.49 56.66 31.51
CA ASN A 389 -36.67 56.44 32.33
C ASN A 389 -37.15 54.98 32.18
N ILE A 390 -37.47 54.30 33.28
CA ILE A 390 -37.88 52.89 33.30
C ILE A 390 -39.21 52.77 34.05
N GLY A 391 -40.31 52.57 33.31
CA GLY A 391 -41.65 52.48 33.87
C GLY A 391 -42.44 53.78 33.70
N ASP A 392 -43.00 54.29 34.80
CA ASP A 392 -43.64 55.61 34.89
C ASP A 392 -42.60 56.72 35.11
N SER A 393 -43.04 57.94 35.41
CA SER A 393 -42.20 59.15 35.32
C SER A 393 -41.23 59.37 36.47
N ASP A 394 -41.05 58.41 37.38
CA ASP A 394 -40.32 58.65 38.64
C ASP A 394 -39.28 57.57 38.99
N SER A 395 -38.99 56.68 38.04
CA SER A 395 -38.07 55.57 38.20
C SER A 395 -37.13 55.45 36.99
N GLY A 396 -35.82 55.33 37.20
CA GLY A 396 -34.85 55.29 36.09
C GLY A 396 -33.42 55.63 36.48
N PHE A 397 -32.59 55.94 35.48
CA PHE A 397 -31.18 56.34 35.64
C PHE A 397 -30.96 57.79 35.20
N ILE A 398 -30.19 58.57 35.96
CA ILE A 398 -29.92 59.99 35.67
C ILE A 398 -28.42 60.28 35.70
N GLY A 399 -27.86 60.87 34.64
CA GLY A 399 -26.49 61.42 34.66
C GLY A 399 -26.43 62.74 35.43
N SER A 400 -26.41 62.71 36.77
CA SER A 400 -26.60 63.91 37.60
C SER A 400 -25.42 64.89 37.59
N ALA A 401 -24.22 64.41 37.26
CA ALA A 401 -22.99 65.18 37.10
C ALA A 401 -22.02 64.44 36.17
N ASP A 402 -20.93 65.09 35.77
CA ASP A 402 -19.86 64.43 35.02
C ASP A 402 -19.28 63.25 35.83
N GLY A 403 -19.25 62.07 35.22
CA GLY A 403 -18.82 60.82 35.86
C GLY A 403 -19.80 60.20 36.87
N VAL A 404 -21.05 60.68 36.99
CA VAL A 404 -22.04 60.16 37.95
C VAL A 404 -23.31 59.67 37.26
N ILE A 405 -23.77 58.46 37.62
CA ILE A 405 -25.05 57.88 37.20
C ILE A 405 -25.89 57.56 38.44
N ASP A 406 -26.97 58.30 38.65
CA ASP A 406 -27.92 58.06 39.73
C ASP A 406 -28.94 56.98 39.35
N ILE A 407 -29.48 56.29 40.36
CA ILE A 407 -30.54 55.29 40.26
C ILE A 407 -31.72 55.79 41.08
N TYR A 408 -32.87 55.98 40.44
CA TYR A 408 -34.11 56.46 41.05
C TYR A 408 -35.22 55.39 40.99
N CYS A 409 -36.02 55.31 42.04
CA CYS A 409 -37.26 54.53 42.09
C CYS A 409 -38.31 55.30 42.88
N ASN A 410 -39.53 55.44 42.33
CA ASN A 410 -40.66 56.11 42.97
C ASN A 410 -40.28 57.49 43.55
N ASN A 411 -39.64 58.31 42.72
CA ASN A 411 -39.20 59.67 43.01
C ASN A 411 -38.10 59.79 44.10
N ALA A 412 -37.42 58.70 44.44
CA ALA A 412 -36.31 58.69 45.41
C ALA A 412 -35.03 58.11 44.81
N ARG A 413 -33.87 58.73 45.09
CA ARG A 413 -32.55 58.19 44.71
C ARG A 413 -32.19 57.04 45.62
N VAL A 414 -32.17 55.82 45.09
CA VAL A 414 -31.85 54.59 45.83
C VAL A 414 -30.37 54.21 45.74
N GLY A 415 -29.66 54.77 44.77
CA GLY A 415 -28.22 54.54 44.59
C GLY A 415 -27.61 55.44 43.53
N TYR A 416 -26.30 55.30 43.32
CA TYR A 416 -25.58 55.92 42.21
C TYR A 416 -24.25 55.24 41.96
N ILE A 417 -23.65 55.51 40.80
CA ILE A 417 -22.31 55.11 40.43
C ILE A 417 -21.49 56.39 40.20
N ASP A 418 -20.29 56.47 40.77
CA ASP A 418 -19.31 57.51 40.49
C ASP A 418 -17.90 56.92 40.30
N SER A 419 -16.87 57.76 40.24
CA SER A 419 -15.47 57.31 40.12
C SER A 419 -14.94 56.52 41.32
N ASN A 420 -15.61 56.57 42.47
CA ASN A 420 -15.28 55.78 43.66
C ASN A 420 -16.00 54.42 43.68
N GLY A 421 -17.02 54.21 42.83
CA GLY A 421 -17.68 52.91 42.66
C GLY A 421 -19.20 52.98 42.69
N LEU A 422 -19.84 51.83 42.98
CA LEU A 422 -21.29 51.71 43.17
C LEU A 422 -21.65 52.04 44.62
N HIS A 423 -22.54 53.01 44.80
CA HIS A 423 -23.05 53.46 46.08
C HIS A 423 -24.52 53.10 46.21
N MET A 424 -24.86 52.33 47.24
CA MET A 424 -26.23 51.95 47.57
C MET A 424 -26.69 52.78 48.77
N LEU A 425 -27.75 53.56 48.59
CA LEU A 425 -28.32 54.41 49.63
C LEU A 425 -29.40 53.68 50.44
N THR A 426 -29.75 52.47 50.03
CA THR A 426 -30.72 51.57 50.66
C THR A 426 -30.14 50.15 50.74
N ASP A 427 -30.79 49.25 51.47
CA ASP A 427 -30.36 47.86 51.62
C ASP A 427 -30.31 47.12 50.27
N ILE A 428 -29.35 46.21 50.09
CA ILE A 428 -29.29 45.31 48.92
C ILE A 428 -29.99 44.00 49.27
N HIS A 429 -31.09 43.68 48.60
CA HIS A 429 -31.89 42.48 48.87
C HIS A 429 -31.53 41.31 47.95
N PHE A 430 -31.48 40.10 48.52
CA PHE A 430 -31.25 38.81 47.87
C PHE A 430 -32.34 37.83 48.32
N ASP A 431 -33.54 37.92 47.75
CA ASP A 431 -34.75 37.22 48.23
C ASP A 431 -35.01 37.43 49.74
N ASN A 432 -34.93 36.36 50.53
CA ASN A 432 -35.10 36.39 51.99
C ASN A 432 -33.83 36.84 52.74
N ALA A 433 -32.72 37.08 52.03
CA ALA A 433 -31.50 37.65 52.57
C ALA A 433 -31.37 39.13 52.18
N ARG A 434 -30.59 39.90 52.93
CA ARG A 434 -30.24 41.28 52.54
C ARG A 434 -28.95 41.72 53.20
N MET A 435 -28.22 42.60 52.53
CA MET A 435 -27.13 43.37 53.12
C MET A 435 -27.64 44.77 53.44
N THR A 436 -27.50 45.19 54.69
CA THR A 436 -27.94 46.51 55.14
C THR A 436 -26.90 47.58 54.83
N THR A 437 -27.30 48.85 54.84
CA THR A 437 -26.39 49.99 54.61
C THR A 437 -25.26 50.13 55.63
N ASN A 438 -25.35 49.47 56.80
CA ASN A 438 -24.27 49.37 57.78
C ASN A 438 -23.31 48.17 57.55
N GLY A 439 -23.54 47.34 56.53
CA GLY A 439 -22.69 46.22 56.14
C GLY A 439 -23.02 44.86 56.77
N ASP A 440 -24.04 44.75 57.63
CA ASP A 440 -24.48 43.44 58.14
C ASP A 440 -25.32 42.67 57.09
N ILE A 441 -25.35 41.35 57.20
CA ILE A 441 -26.01 40.47 56.23
C ILE A 441 -27.04 39.60 56.94
N PHE A 442 -28.32 39.80 56.64
CA PHE A 442 -29.37 38.88 57.06
C PHE A 442 -29.50 37.73 56.06
N SER A 443 -29.66 36.49 56.51
CA SER A 443 -29.96 35.36 55.61
C SER A 443 -30.56 34.15 56.34
N PRO A 444 -31.40 33.34 55.67
CA PRO A 444 -31.75 32.00 56.12
C PRO A 444 -30.54 31.08 56.35
N ALA A 445 -29.44 31.27 55.61
CA ALA A 445 -28.18 30.53 55.84
C ALA A 445 -27.63 30.74 57.26
N TRP A 446 -27.96 31.87 57.87
CA TRP A 446 -27.61 32.25 59.23
C TRP A 446 -28.71 31.92 60.24
N GLY A 447 -29.70 31.09 59.87
CA GLY A 447 -30.83 30.70 60.71
C GLY A 447 -31.97 31.73 60.75
N ASN A 448 -32.21 32.44 59.64
CA ASN A 448 -33.08 33.63 59.56
C ASN A 448 -32.65 34.73 60.54
N GLY A 449 -31.34 34.99 60.58
CA GLY A 449 -30.71 35.97 61.46
C GLY A 449 -29.62 36.76 60.75
N TRP A 450 -29.00 37.66 61.50
CA TRP A 450 -27.85 38.45 61.03
C TRP A 450 -26.57 37.62 61.07
N LEU A 451 -25.73 37.78 60.05
CA LEU A 451 -24.43 37.12 59.91
C LEU A 451 -23.53 37.42 61.09
N SER A 452 -23.53 38.66 61.56
CA SER A 452 -22.82 39.07 62.78
C SER A 452 -23.18 38.18 63.99
N THR A 453 -24.47 37.95 64.20
CA THR A 453 -25.00 37.11 65.28
C THR A 453 -24.66 35.64 65.06
N TRP A 454 -24.82 35.15 63.82
CA TRP A 454 -24.52 33.76 63.49
C TRP A 454 -23.03 33.44 63.57
N MET A 455 -22.14 34.28 63.06
CA MET A 455 -20.69 34.09 63.20
C MET A 455 -20.27 34.08 64.66
N THR A 456 -20.84 34.97 65.47
CA THR A 456 -20.63 34.93 66.93
C THR A 456 -20.98 33.56 67.49
N ASN A 457 -22.12 32.99 67.09
CA ASN A 457 -22.55 31.66 67.53
C ASN A 457 -21.73 30.50 66.91
N GLN A 458 -21.26 30.62 65.66
CA GLN A 458 -20.45 29.60 64.98
C GLN A 458 -19.00 29.58 65.44
N LEU A 459 -18.41 30.72 65.73
CA LEU A 459 -17.08 30.77 66.35
C LEU A 459 -17.12 30.10 67.73
N ASN A 460 -18.23 30.27 68.46
CA ASN A 460 -18.49 29.51 69.68
C ASN A 460 -18.69 28.00 69.45
N THR A 461 -18.94 27.52 68.22
CA THR A 461 -19.17 26.08 67.91
C THR A 461 -18.13 25.42 67.00
N ARG A 462 -17.23 26.15 66.32
CA ARG A 462 -16.22 25.60 65.38
C ARG A 462 -14.79 26.06 65.63
N GLY A 463 -14.54 26.99 66.54
CA GLY A 463 -13.20 27.51 66.81
C GLY A 463 -12.81 27.40 68.27
N THR A 464 -12.36 26.21 68.70
CA THR A 464 -11.25 26.00 69.66
C THR A 464 -11.28 24.55 70.19
N ILE A 465 -10.23 23.77 69.90
CA ILE A 465 -9.75 22.59 70.66
C ILE A 465 -10.69 21.34 70.76
N ASP A 466 -12.00 21.47 70.97
CA ASP A 466 -12.87 20.37 71.37
C ASP A 466 -13.22 19.37 70.26
N TRP A 467 -13.51 19.86 69.04
CA TRP A 467 -13.81 18.95 67.91
C TRP A 467 -12.59 18.11 67.51
N ILE A 468 -11.40 18.72 67.45
CA ILE A 468 -10.15 18.02 67.14
C ILE A 468 -9.83 16.98 68.20
N ASN A 469 -10.00 17.30 69.49
CA ASN A 469 -9.81 16.36 70.58
C ASN A 469 -10.76 15.15 70.48
N SER A 470 -12.00 15.33 70.00
CA SER A 470 -12.93 14.21 69.81
C SER A 470 -12.46 13.19 68.77
N GLN A 471 -11.87 13.65 67.66
CA GLN A 471 -11.40 12.77 66.58
C GLN A 471 -10.12 12.02 66.99
N LEU A 472 -9.21 12.70 67.71
CA LEU A 472 -8.00 12.09 68.24
C LEU A 472 -8.30 11.03 69.31
N ALA A 473 -9.31 11.25 70.17
CA ALA A 473 -9.73 10.26 71.15
C ALA A 473 -10.25 8.95 70.52
N ILE A 474 -10.98 9.02 69.41
CA ILE A 474 -11.47 7.83 68.68
C ILE A 474 -10.30 7.05 68.06
N ARG A 475 -9.34 7.75 67.46
CA ARG A 475 -8.11 7.15 66.93
C ARG A 475 -7.34 6.42 68.04
N ASP A 476 -7.10 7.12 69.16
CA ASP A 476 -6.28 6.61 70.24
C ASP A 476 -6.91 5.37 70.88
N ASN A 477 -8.23 5.35 71.10
CA ASN A 477 -8.94 4.16 71.61
C ASN A 477 -8.75 2.91 70.74
N ASN A 478 -8.77 3.05 69.41
CA ASN A 478 -8.54 1.93 68.47
C ASN A 478 -7.08 1.46 68.46
N ILE A 479 -6.12 2.36 68.67
CA ILE A 479 -4.70 2.02 68.79
C ILE A 479 -4.45 1.26 70.09
N TYR A 480 -5.02 1.69 71.20
CA TYR A 480 -4.89 1.02 72.50
C TYR A 480 -5.42 -0.42 72.48
N THR A 481 -6.56 -0.70 71.85
CA THR A 481 -7.10 -2.07 71.79
C THR A 481 -6.24 -3.04 70.96
N ARG A 482 -5.62 -2.57 69.88
CA ARG A 482 -4.76 -3.41 69.03
C ARG A 482 -3.37 -3.63 69.64
N ALA A 483 -2.75 -2.60 70.19
CA ALA A 483 -1.43 -2.69 70.81
C ALA A 483 -1.41 -3.64 72.03
N THR A 484 -2.50 -3.72 72.80
CA THR A 484 -2.56 -4.57 74.00
C THR A 484 -2.67 -6.06 73.66
N ARG A 485 -3.35 -6.41 72.56
CA ARG A 485 -3.54 -7.82 72.15
C ARG A 485 -2.26 -8.40 71.54
N ASP A 486 -1.49 -7.59 70.81
CA ASP A 486 -0.21 -8.01 70.25
C ASP A 486 0.89 -8.11 71.32
N TYR A 487 0.90 -7.21 72.32
CA TYR A 487 1.82 -7.28 73.46
C TYR A 487 1.63 -8.55 74.30
N VAL A 488 0.37 -8.93 74.59
CA VAL A 488 0.08 -10.15 75.39
C VAL A 488 0.56 -11.42 74.69
N ASN A 489 0.34 -11.54 73.37
CA ASN A 489 0.74 -12.73 72.62
C ASN A 489 2.26 -12.88 72.43
N GLN A 490 3.02 -11.78 72.44
CA GLN A 490 4.49 -11.82 72.33
C GLN A 490 5.23 -11.91 73.67
N THR A 491 4.59 -11.52 74.77
CA THR A 491 5.29 -11.38 76.07
C THR A 491 4.99 -12.51 77.06
N PHE A 492 3.81 -13.14 76.98
CA PHE A 492 3.37 -14.12 77.97
C PHE A 492 3.05 -15.49 77.33
N ALA A 493 3.48 -16.56 78.00
CA ALA A 493 3.13 -17.94 77.65
C ALA A 493 1.63 -18.23 77.93
N ARG A 494 1.05 -19.16 77.17
CA ARG A 494 -0.31 -19.66 77.41
C ARG A 494 -0.33 -20.51 78.69
N LYS A 495 -1.50 -20.58 79.35
CA LYS A 495 -1.66 -21.37 80.58
C LYS A 495 -1.63 -22.86 80.27
N ASN A 496 -0.71 -23.56 80.91
CA ASN A 496 -0.53 -25.01 80.80
C ASN A 496 -1.60 -25.78 81.58
N THR A 497 -1.81 -27.05 81.23
CA THR A 497 -2.83 -27.92 81.83
C THR A 497 -2.24 -29.26 82.29
N ALA A 498 -2.81 -29.90 83.33
CA ALA A 498 -2.27 -31.14 83.89
C ALA A 498 -3.32 -32.02 84.59
N SER A 499 -3.02 -33.31 84.71
CA SER A 499 -3.68 -34.29 85.56
C SER A 499 -2.67 -34.91 86.53
N LEU A 500 -2.86 -34.71 87.83
CA LEU A 500 -1.91 -35.10 88.88
C LEU A 500 -2.21 -36.48 89.50
N ALA A 501 -2.82 -37.39 88.72
CA ALA A 501 -3.03 -38.75 89.16
C ALA A 501 -1.70 -39.52 89.28
N VAL A 502 -1.73 -40.68 89.96
CA VAL A 502 -0.56 -41.59 90.08
C VAL A 502 0.01 -41.94 88.71
N ASN A 503 -0.88 -42.19 87.74
CA ASN A 503 -0.53 -42.19 86.32
C ASN A 503 -1.11 -40.92 85.70
N GLY A 504 -0.28 -39.89 85.55
CA GLY A 504 -0.70 -38.51 85.25
C GLY A 504 -0.01 -37.91 84.04
N TRP A 505 -0.37 -36.67 83.72
CA TRP A 505 0.20 -35.93 82.59
C TRP A 505 0.24 -34.42 82.81
N PHE A 506 1.11 -33.74 82.06
CA PHE A 506 1.20 -32.29 81.95
C PHE A 506 1.33 -31.89 80.46
N ARG A 507 0.66 -30.82 80.05
CA ARG A 507 0.72 -30.25 78.70
C ARG A 507 1.09 -28.76 78.76
N ASP A 508 2.10 -28.39 77.97
CA ASP A 508 2.41 -27.01 77.67
C ASP A 508 1.58 -26.52 76.48
N ASP A 509 0.64 -25.59 76.73
CA ASP A 509 -0.24 -25.05 75.69
C ASP A 509 0.42 -23.97 74.82
N SER A 510 1.63 -23.53 75.19
CA SER A 510 2.43 -22.59 74.40
C SER A 510 3.22 -23.30 73.30
N THR A 511 3.76 -24.47 73.59
CA THR A 511 4.62 -25.24 72.66
C THR A 511 3.95 -26.50 72.12
N GLY A 512 2.98 -27.06 72.83
CA GLY A 512 2.29 -28.30 72.48
C GLY A 512 2.89 -29.57 73.12
N TRP A 513 4.01 -29.48 73.84
CA TRP A 513 4.66 -30.64 74.48
C TRP A 513 3.83 -31.23 75.63
N ILE A 514 3.87 -32.55 75.73
CA ILE A 514 3.15 -33.35 76.74
C ILE A 514 4.14 -34.30 77.41
N PHE A 515 4.05 -34.39 78.74
CA PHE A 515 4.83 -35.27 79.60
C PHE A 515 3.88 -36.15 80.40
N GLN A 516 4.16 -37.45 80.50
CA GLN A 516 3.30 -38.40 81.19
C GLN A 516 4.12 -39.38 82.03
N TRP A 517 3.59 -39.80 83.18
CA TRP A 517 4.30 -40.67 84.12
C TRP A 517 3.38 -41.73 84.74
N GLY A 518 3.99 -42.74 85.36
CA GLY A 518 3.28 -43.77 86.13
C GLY A 518 4.20 -44.80 86.79
N ILE A 519 3.60 -45.70 87.56
CA ILE A 519 4.31 -46.84 88.17
C ILE A 519 3.63 -48.14 87.74
N THR A 520 4.43 -49.06 87.21
CA THR A 520 4.03 -50.42 86.90
C THR A 520 4.48 -51.33 88.05
N PRO A 521 3.59 -51.95 88.83
CA PRO A 521 3.98 -52.82 89.94
C PRO A 521 4.82 -54.02 89.50
N PHE A 522 5.61 -54.60 90.43
CA PHE A 522 6.38 -55.81 90.15
C PHE A 522 5.43 -56.96 89.81
N SER A 523 5.69 -57.69 88.72
CA SER A 523 4.91 -58.87 88.35
C SER A 523 5.80 -60.06 87.95
N GLY A 524 6.87 -60.31 88.71
CA GLY A 524 7.89 -61.27 88.30
C GLY A 524 8.82 -60.70 87.24
N ASN A 525 9.87 -61.44 86.90
CA ASN A 525 10.85 -60.98 85.92
C ASN A 525 10.27 -61.12 84.50
N THR A 526 9.66 -60.05 83.96
CA THR A 526 8.88 -60.05 82.70
C THR A 526 8.79 -58.65 82.06
N THR A 527 8.24 -58.57 80.85
CA THR A 527 7.93 -57.31 80.15
C THR A 527 6.42 -57.19 79.93
N ILE A 528 5.85 -56.03 80.28
CA ILE A 528 4.41 -55.74 80.28
C ILE A 528 4.12 -54.51 79.42
N THR A 529 3.02 -54.51 78.66
CA THR A 529 2.55 -53.31 77.94
C THR A 529 1.63 -52.46 78.82
N VAL A 530 1.85 -51.14 78.83
CA VAL A 530 1.13 -50.15 79.68
C VAL A 530 0.54 -49.04 78.82
N ASN A 531 -0.72 -48.66 79.06
CA ASN A 531 -1.35 -47.53 78.35
C ASN A 531 -0.96 -46.20 78.99
N LEU A 532 -0.76 -45.19 78.14
CA LEU A 532 -0.53 -43.81 78.57
C LEU A 532 -1.83 -43.14 79.03
N PRO A 533 -1.75 -42.19 79.99
CA PRO A 533 -2.90 -41.40 80.44
C PRO A 533 -3.66 -40.65 79.34
N ILE A 534 -2.94 -40.08 78.35
CA ILE A 534 -3.49 -39.48 77.12
C ILE A 534 -2.61 -39.84 75.90
N PRO A 535 -3.17 -39.89 74.67
CA PRO A 535 -2.37 -40.07 73.46
C PRO A 535 -1.58 -38.79 73.14
N PHE A 536 -0.38 -38.93 72.56
CA PHE A 536 0.33 -37.80 71.94
C PHE A 536 -0.33 -37.42 70.60
N PRO A 537 -0.78 -36.16 70.41
CA PRO A 537 -1.46 -35.72 69.18
C PRO A 537 -0.68 -35.92 67.89
N ASN A 538 0.64 -35.80 67.92
CA ASN A 538 1.52 -35.94 66.76
C ASN A 538 2.48 -37.13 66.91
N GLN A 539 3.38 -37.13 67.90
CA GLN A 539 4.43 -38.15 68.03
C GLN A 539 5.00 -38.28 69.44
N GLY A 540 5.21 -39.53 69.90
CA GLY A 540 6.02 -39.84 71.09
C GLY A 540 7.52 -39.70 70.81
N PHE A 541 8.25 -39.08 71.74
CA PHE A 541 9.68 -38.74 71.59
C PHE A 541 10.61 -39.61 72.45
N LEU A 542 10.32 -39.79 73.75
CA LEU A 542 11.22 -40.51 74.68
C LEU A 542 10.44 -41.32 75.72
N ALA A 543 10.97 -42.48 76.12
CA ALA A 543 10.51 -43.32 77.22
C ALA A 543 11.68 -43.73 78.14
N LEU A 544 11.49 -43.61 79.45
CA LEU A 544 12.46 -43.99 80.46
C LEU A 544 11.77 -44.66 81.65
N GLY A 545 12.43 -45.62 82.28
CA GLY A 545 11.97 -46.18 83.56
C GLY A 545 13.02 -46.99 84.29
N GLY A 546 12.78 -47.19 85.58
CA GLY A 546 13.71 -47.83 86.52
C GLY A 546 13.00 -48.37 87.77
N PRO A 547 13.71 -49.08 88.66
CA PRO A 547 13.13 -49.68 89.85
C PRO A 547 12.45 -48.62 90.74
N ALA A 548 11.23 -48.90 91.20
CA ALA A 548 10.38 -47.93 91.89
C ALA A 548 10.77 -47.73 93.37
N SER A 549 11.56 -48.64 93.95
CA SER A 549 11.86 -48.64 95.39
C SER A 549 13.15 -49.37 95.79
N ALA A 550 14.23 -49.29 95.00
CA ALA A 550 15.55 -49.82 95.39
C ALA A 550 16.31 -48.78 96.25
N LEU A 551 16.41 -49.00 97.56
CA LEU A 551 16.88 -48.06 98.59
C LEU A 551 17.99 -48.59 99.53
N TRP A 552 18.36 -49.88 99.48
CA TRP A 552 19.28 -50.52 100.45
C TRP A 552 20.52 -51.18 99.82
N TYR A 553 21.49 -51.57 100.65
CA TYR A 553 22.79 -52.11 100.20
C TYR A 553 22.65 -53.51 99.56
N GLY A 554 23.18 -53.67 98.35
CA GLY A 554 23.08 -54.89 97.53
C GLY A 554 21.90 -54.90 96.55
N GLU A 555 21.13 -53.81 96.47
CA GLU A 555 20.05 -53.66 95.48
C GLU A 555 20.52 -53.01 94.17
N ASP A 556 21.81 -52.74 94.00
CA ASP A 556 22.39 -52.28 92.74
C ASP A 556 22.29 -53.31 91.62
N ASP A 557 22.03 -54.56 91.95
CA ASP A 557 21.73 -55.63 91.01
C ASP A 557 20.30 -55.54 90.41
N ASN A 558 19.51 -54.53 90.81
CA ASN A 558 18.13 -54.35 90.33
C ASN A 558 18.05 -53.51 89.04
N SER A 559 17.66 -54.12 87.91
CA SER A 559 17.47 -53.43 86.63
C SER A 559 16.01 -53.43 86.11
N SER A 560 15.59 -52.36 85.43
CA SER A 560 14.26 -52.24 84.81
C SER A 560 14.36 -51.35 83.57
N SER A 561 13.54 -51.57 82.54
CA SER A 561 13.61 -50.81 81.28
C SER A 561 12.23 -50.49 80.72
N VAL A 562 12.12 -49.39 79.97
CA VAL A 562 10.86 -48.90 79.40
C VAL A 562 11.05 -48.36 77.99
N ALA A 563 10.14 -48.67 77.08
CA ALA A 563 10.17 -48.21 75.68
C ALA A 563 8.77 -47.80 75.17
N LEU A 564 8.71 -46.87 74.22
CA LEU A 564 7.47 -46.47 73.53
C LEU A 564 7.11 -47.49 72.45
N LEU A 565 5.86 -47.96 72.45
CA LEU A 565 5.33 -48.83 71.40
C LEU A 565 4.61 -48.04 70.30
N ASN A 566 3.85 -47.02 70.70
CA ASN A 566 3.15 -46.06 69.84
C ASN A 566 2.78 -44.81 70.65
N ASN A 567 2.07 -43.84 70.05
CA ASN A 567 1.70 -42.58 70.71
C ASN A 567 0.80 -42.72 71.95
N SER A 568 0.33 -43.94 72.27
CA SER A 568 -0.59 -44.21 73.38
C SER A 568 -0.12 -45.31 74.34
N GLN A 569 1.03 -45.98 74.08
CA GLN A 569 1.41 -47.20 74.82
C GLN A 569 2.91 -47.38 75.02
N LEU A 570 3.29 -48.05 76.12
CA LEU A 570 4.66 -48.39 76.55
C LEU A 570 4.85 -49.89 76.70
N GLN A 571 6.10 -50.36 76.60
CA GLN A 571 6.58 -51.63 77.13
C GLN A 571 7.47 -51.38 78.35
N VAL A 572 7.26 -52.13 79.43
CA VAL A 572 7.96 -51.98 80.71
C VAL A 572 8.48 -53.34 81.17
N THR A 573 9.79 -53.48 81.35
CA THR A 573 10.47 -54.68 81.83
C THR A 573 10.78 -54.54 83.32
N THR A 574 10.32 -55.50 84.12
CA THR A 574 10.64 -55.68 85.54
C THR A 574 11.59 -56.87 85.68
N ASP A 575 12.77 -56.71 86.29
CA ASP A 575 13.76 -57.81 86.48
C ASP A 575 14.17 -57.97 87.96
N THR A 576 13.36 -57.41 88.86
CA THR A 576 13.70 -57.15 90.27
C THR A 576 12.43 -57.28 91.08
N ASN A 577 12.50 -57.69 92.33
CA ASN A 577 11.36 -57.83 93.25
C ASN A 577 10.64 -56.51 93.65
N VAL A 578 10.86 -55.41 92.91
CA VAL A 578 10.16 -54.11 93.02
C VAL A 578 9.60 -53.66 91.66
N GLY A 579 8.56 -52.81 91.67
CA GLY A 579 7.91 -52.33 90.44
C GLY A 579 8.80 -51.38 89.63
N THR A 580 8.38 -50.99 88.42
CA THR A 580 9.08 -50.06 87.54
C THR A 580 8.33 -48.73 87.43
N ALA A 581 8.97 -47.64 87.86
CA ALA A 581 8.48 -46.28 87.62
C ALA A 581 8.89 -45.82 86.21
N TRP A 582 8.04 -45.06 85.53
CA TRP A 582 8.29 -44.60 84.17
C TRP A 582 7.80 -43.18 83.88
N ILE A 583 8.46 -42.56 82.90
CA ILE A 583 8.13 -41.24 82.37
C ILE A 583 8.34 -41.22 80.85
N VAL A 584 7.41 -40.59 80.13
CA VAL A 584 7.44 -40.42 78.68
C VAL A 584 7.10 -39.01 78.23
N MET A 585 7.57 -38.64 77.04
CA MET A 585 7.43 -37.30 76.47
C MET A 585 7.08 -37.35 74.99
N GLY A 586 6.29 -36.40 74.50
CA GLY A 586 5.85 -36.29 73.09
C GLY A 586 5.00 -35.03 72.88
N HIS A 587 4.44 -34.83 71.69
CA HIS A 587 3.55 -33.70 71.37
C HIS A 587 2.49 -34.07 70.34
#